data_AF-A0A060CJK0-F1
#
_entry.id   AF-A0A060CJK0-F1
#
_cell.length_a   1.000
_cell.length_b   1.000
_cell.length_c   1.000
_cell.angle_alpha   90.00
_cell.angle_beta   90.00
_cell.angle_gamma   90.00
#
_symmetry.space_group_name_H-M   'P 1'
#
loop_
_entity.id
_entity.type
_entity.pdbx_description
1 polymer ?
#
loop_
_entity_poly.entity_id
_entity_poly.type
_entity_poly.pdbx_seq_one_letter_code
_entity_poly.pdbx_strand_id
1 'polypeptide(L)'
;MLDKMYKNKMISRQQLIAAQNSKLGLDPHQPTSSTCANSKYAYFCYYVVSWLETQPSLGKTPKARMTTLQNGGLTIKTSFNPKMADV
;
A
#
# COMPACT_ATOMS: atom_id res chain seq x y z
N MET A 1 9.47 -17.64 -10.69
CA MET A 1 10.06 -17.61 -9.33
C MET A 1 10.42 -19.02 -8.84
N LEU A 2 9.58 -20.03 -9.08
CA LEU A 2 9.85 -21.43 -8.72
C LEU A 2 11.20 -21.97 -9.25
N ASP A 3 11.63 -21.59 -10.45
CA ASP A 3 12.95 -22.00 -10.97
C ASP A 3 14.12 -21.45 -10.15
N LYS A 4 13.99 -20.24 -9.59
CA LYS A 4 15.00 -19.68 -8.68
C LYS A 4 15.02 -20.45 -7.36
N MET A 5 13.86 -20.86 -6.85
CA MET A 5 13.76 -21.70 -5.65
C MET A 5 14.42 -23.07 -5.85
N TYR A 6 14.23 -23.69 -7.01
CA TYR A 6 14.90 -24.95 -7.35
C TYR A 6 16.42 -24.77 -7.46
N LYS A 7 16.89 -23.72 -8.18
CA LYS A 7 18.33 -23.40 -8.28
C LYS A 7 18.98 -23.15 -6.92
N ASN A 8 18.25 -22.54 -5.99
CA ASN A 8 18.70 -22.29 -4.62
C ASN A 8 18.41 -23.47 -3.66
N LYS A 9 18.00 -24.64 -4.17
CA LYS A 9 17.72 -25.87 -3.42
C LYS A 9 16.64 -25.75 -2.34
N MET A 10 15.71 -24.80 -2.49
CA MET A 10 14.57 -24.63 -1.57
C MET A 10 13.43 -25.63 -1.85
N ILE A 11 13.39 -26.21 -3.05
CA ILE A 11 12.39 -27.20 -3.49
C ILE A 11 13.06 -28.30 -4.33
N SER A 12 12.46 -29.49 -4.35
CA SER A 12 12.89 -30.59 -5.22
C SER A 12 12.39 -30.42 -6.66
N ARG A 13 12.97 -31.17 -7.61
CA ARG A 13 12.52 -31.16 -9.01
C ARG A 13 11.07 -31.66 -9.16
N GLN A 14 10.66 -32.64 -8.35
CA GLN A 14 9.28 -33.12 -8.31
C GLN A 14 8.33 -32.02 -7.80
N GLN A 15 8.71 -31.29 -6.75
CA GLN A 15 7.91 -30.17 -6.23
C GLN A 15 7.80 -29.03 -7.25
N LEU A 16 8.88 -28.72 -7.98
CA LEU A 16 8.86 -27.74 -9.06
C LEU A 16 7.82 -28.11 -10.14
N ILE A 17 7.89 -29.33 -10.66
CA ILE A 17 6.98 -29.81 -11.71
C ILE A 17 5.54 -29.87 -11.20
N ALA A 18 5.32 -30.36 -9.97
CA ALA A 18 3.99 -30.41 -9.36
C ALA A 18 3.40 -29.01 -9.19
N ALA A 19 4.17 -28.03 -8.70
CA ALA A 19 3.72 -26.66 -8.52
C ALA A 19 3.45 -25.95 -9.85
N GLN A 20 4.29 -26.17 -10.88
CA GLN A 20 4.07 -25.62 -12.23
C GLN A 20 2.79 -26.14 -12.89
N ASN A 21 2.43 -27.39 -12.62
CA ASN A 21 1.23 -28.03 -13.16
C ASN A 21 -0.03 -27.80 -12.30
N SER A 22 0.13 -27.23 -11.10
CA SER A 22 -0.99 -26.94 -10.21
C SER A 22 -1.73 -25.65 -10.62
N LYS A 23 -3.03 -25.59 -10.33
CA LYS A 23 -3.79 -24.34 -10.43
C LYS A 23 -3.43 -23.43 -9.25
N LEU A 24 -3.39 -22.12 -9.49
CA LEU A 24 -3.01 -21.12 -8.48
C LEU A 24 -3.94 -21.02 -7.26
N GLY A 25 -5.14 -21.62 -7.31
CA GLY A 25 -6.07 -21.64 -6.18
C GLY A 25 -6.38 -20.25 -5.64
N LEU A 26 -6.62 -19.28 -6.53
CA LEU A 26 -6.82 -17.88 -6.14
C LEU A 26 -8.02 -17.77 -5.20
N ASP A 27 -7.78 -17.15 -4.05
CA ASP A 27 -8.80 -16.78 -3.07
C ASP A 27 -8.79 -15.25 -2.89
N PRO A 28 -9.33 -14.49 -3.86
CA PRO A 28 -9.29 -13.04 -3.81
C PRO A 28 -10.23 -12.54 -2.72
N HIS A 29 -9.65 -11.94 -1.69
CA HIS A 29 -10.39 -11.25 -0.66
C HIS A 29 -10.82 -9.86 -1.17
N GLN A 30 -11.95 -9.35 -0.65
CA GLN A 30 -12.38 -7.99 -0.97
C GLN A 30 -11.27 -7.00 -0.61
N PRO A 31 -10.82 -6.16 -1.55
CA PRO A 31 -9.77 -5.20 -1.26
C PRO A 31 -10.29 -4.20 -0.23
N THR A 32 -9.67 -4.17 0.94
CA THR A 32 -9.81 -3.03 1.85
C THR A 32 -9.12 -1.85 1.19
N SER A 33 -9.90 -0.92 0.66
CA SER A 33 -9.33 0.31 0.11
C SER A 33 -8.86 1.18 1.27
N SER A 34 -7.56 1.15 1.55
CA SER A 34 -6.87 2.07 2.47
C SER A 34 -6.69 3.47 1.87
N THR A 35 -7.69 3.92 1.12
CA THR A 35 -7.70 5.20 0.42
C THR A 35 -8.49 6.24 1.21
N CYS A 36 -8.22 7.52 0.95
CA CYS A 36 -9.01 8.60 1.53
C CYS A 36 -10.50 8.51 1.18
N ALA A 37 -10.89 7.87 0.07
CA ALA A 37 -12.29 7.68 -0.31
C ALA A 37 -13.09 6.86 0.73
N ASN A 38 -12.42 5.95 1.44
CA ASN A 38 -13.05 5.10 2.44
C ASN A 38 -12.98 5.71 3.86
N SER A 39 -12.43 6.93 3.99
CA SER A 39 -12.39 7.65 5.26
C SER A 39 -13.75 8.28 5.56
N LYS A 40 -14.14 8.28 6.84
CA LYS A 40 -15.30 9.05 7.33
C LYS A 40 -15.23 10.53 6.93
N TYR A 41 -14.02 11.07 6.81
CA TYR A 41 -13.75 12.47 6.44
C TYR A 41 -12.94 12.55 5.15
N ALA A 42 -13.47 11.98 4.06
CA ALA A 42 -12.76 11.84 2.78
C ALA A 42 -12.18 13.16 2.24
N TYR A 43 -12.96 14.24 2.24
CA TYR A 43 -12.51 15.54 1.76
C TYR A 43 -11.27 16.05 2.52
N PHE A 44 -11.31 16.00 3.85
CA PHE A 44 -10.20 16.44 4.67
C PHE A 44 -8.96 15.56 4.49
N CYS A 45 -9.15 14.24 4.35
CA CYS A 45 -8.05 13.32 4.04
C CYS A 45 -7.35 13.70 2.73
N TYR A 46 -8.10 13.94 1.65
CA TYR A 46 -7.51 14.36 0.37
C TYR A 46 -6.81 15.72 0.45
N TYR A 47 -7.37 16.67 1.20
CA TYR A 47 -6.73 17.96 1.44
C TYR A 47 -5.37 17.80 2.12
N VAL A 48 -5.30 17.01 3.19
CA VAL A 48 -4.06 16.77 3.93
C VAL A 48 -3.02 16.07 3.05
N VAL A 49 -3.42 15.05 2.28
CA VAL A 49 -2.51 14.35 1.36
C VAL A 49 -1.96 15.31 0.31
N SER A 50 -2.83 16.11 -0.32
CA SER A 50 -2.42 17.10 -1.33
C SER A 50 -1.47 18.14 -0.75
N TRP A 51 -1.72 18.60 0.48
CA TRP A 51 -0.81 19.52 1.17
C TRP A 51 0.53 18.86 1.48
N LEU A 52 0.54 17.60 1.95
CA LEU A 52 1.76 16.86 2.25
C LEU A 52 2.62 16.62 1.00
N GLU A 53 2.02 16.40 -0.16
CA GLU A 53 2.75 16.27 -1.44
C GLU A 53 3.55 17.52 -1.83
N THR A 54 3.25 18.67 -1.22
CA THR A 54 4.02 19.90 -1.43
C THR A 54 5.18 20.08 -0.43
N GLN A 55 5.25 19.26 0.62
CA GLN A 55 6.22 19.44 1.71
C GLN A 55 7.61 18.91 1.34
N PRO A 56 8.65 19.76 1.23
CA PRO A 56 9.98 19.33 0.81
C PRO A 56 10.64 18.30 1.75
N SER A 57 10.24 18.29 3.03
CA SER A 57 10.73 17.34 4.04
C SER A 57 10.43 15.88 3.72
N LEU A 58 9.39 15.61 2.92
CA LEU A 58 9.00 14.25 2.53
C LEU A 58 9.75 13.72 1.30
N GLY A 59 10.54 14.56 0.63
CA GLY A 59 11.29 14.17 -0.55
C GLY A 59 11.54 15.31 -1.52
N LYS A 60 12.61 15.16 -2.32
CA LYS A 60 13.05 16.17 -3.30
C LYS A 60 12.10 16.31 -4.48
N THR A 61 11.48 15.21 -4.91
CA THR A 61 10.55 15.19 -6.07
C THR A 61 9.14 14.85 -5.62
N PRO A 62 8.09 15.25 -6.37
CA PRO A 62 6.71 14.86 -6.08
C PRO A 62 6.54 13.34 -5.92
N LYS A 63 7.19 12.56 -6.80
CA LYS A 63 7.16 11.09 -6.72
C LYS A 63 7.81 10.54 -5.45
N ALA A 64 8.93 11.13 -5.01
CA ALA A 64 9.58 10.74 -3.76
C ALA A 64 8.69 11.05 -2.56
N ARG A 65 8.04 12.22 -2.55
CA ARG A 65 7.09 12.61 -1.49
C ARG A 65 5.92 11.63 -1.39
N MET A 66 5.30 11.28 -2.52
CA MET A 66 4.24 10.28 -2.56
C MET A 66 4.72 8.90 -2.05
N THR A 67 5.94 8.49 -2.42
CA THR A 67 6.51 7.21 -1.97
C THR A 67 6.71 7.21 -0.45
N THR A 68 7.21 8.31 0.13
CA THR A 68 7.35 8.49 1.57
C THR A 68 5.99 8.47 2.27
N LEU A 69 4.96 9.10 1.68
CA LEU A 69 3.60 9.08 2.23
C LEU A 69 3.01 7.66 2.27
N GLN A 70 3.22 6.87 1.22
CA GLN A 70 2.65 5.53 1.10
C GLN A 70 3.42 4.48 1.92
N ASN A 71 4.75 4.60 1.97
CA ASN A 71 5.62 3.52 2.48
C ASN A 71 6.47 3.94 3.70
N GLY A 72 6.38 5.19 4.15
CA GLY A 72 7.25 5.74 5.19
C GLY A 72 6.82 5.44 6.63
N GLY A 73 5.69 4.75 6.84
CA GLY A 73 5.21 4.41 8.19
C GLY A 73 4.86 5.64 9.05
N LEU A 74 4.45 6.74 8.41
CA LEU A 74 4.21 8.02 9.08
C LEU A 74 2.94 8.01 9.93
N THR A 75 2.98 8.70 11.07
CA THR A 75 1.78 9.09 11.82
C THR A 75 1.54 10.58 11.63
N ILE A 76 0.49 10.93 10.87
CA ILE A 76 0.15 12.33 10.57
C ILE A 76 -0.79 12.86 11.64
N LYS A 77 -0.34 13.86 12.40
CA LYS A 77 -1.16 14.59 13.37
C LYS A 77 -1.61 15.91 12.76
N THR A 78 -2.91 16.17 12.76
CA THR A 78 -3.50 17.38 12.18
C THR A 78 -4.28 18.16 13.25
N SER A 79 -4.57 19.42 12.97
CA SER A 79 -5.44 20.26 13.79
C SER A 79 -6.94 20.05 13.50
N PHE A 80 -7.31 18.96 12.82
CA PHE A 80 -8.68 18.66 12.43
C PHE A 80 -9.58 18.54 13.65
N ASN A 81 -10.75 19.20 13.61
CA ASN A 81 -11.80 19.01 14.59
C ASN A 81 -12.97 18.24 13.96
N PRO A 82 -13.15 16.95 14.27
CA PRO A 82 -14.21 16.13 13.71
C PRO A 82 -15.62 16.68 13.95
N LYS A 83 -15.83 17.37 15.08
CA LYS A 83 -17.14 17.95 15.44
C LYS A 83 -17.63 19.01 14.47
N MET A 84 -16.73 19.65 13.72
CA MET A 84 -17.11 20.63 12.70
C MET A 84 -17.54 19.98 11.38
N ALA A 85 -17.13 18.73 11.14
CA ALA A 85 -17.42 17.99 9.92
C ALA A 85 -18.55 16.97 10.07
N ASP A 86 -18.90 16.61 11.31
CA ASP A 86 -20.07 15.82 11.66
C ASP A 86 -21.30 16.75 11.71
N VAL A 87 -21.94 16.97 10.55
CA VAL A 87 -23.25 17.64 10.41
C VAL A 87 -24.41 16.66 10.49
#